data_AF-A0AAV2VHY1-F1
#
_entry.id   AF-A0AAV2VHY1-F1
#
_cell.length_a   1.000
_cell.length_b   1.000
_cell.length_c   1.000
_cell.angle_alpha   90.00
_cell.angle_beta   90.00
_cell.angle_gamma   90.00
#
_symmetry.space_group_name_H-M   'P 1'
#
loop_
_entity.id
_entity.type
_entity.pdbx_description
1 polymer ?
#
loop_
_entity_poly.entity_id
_entity_poly.type
_entity_poly.pdbx_seq_one_letter_code
_entity_poly.pdbx_strand_id
1 'polypeptide(L)'
;MTPNEYERNIENWARIAEEGGVRLPDGSPLPFAFWKTFLGITRTAHYEYRLGTSRRKKFPVGLTRTILFANNIERHRFLELVRESIPIYLDNPR
;
A
#
# COMPACT_ATOMS: atom_id res chain seq x y z
N MET A 1 3.11 2.61 -15.12
CA MET A 1 2.49 1.79 -14.08
C MET A 1 1.43 0.90 -14.70
N THR A 2 1.69 -0.39 -14.72
CA THR A 2 0.76 -1.46 -15.07
C THR A 2 0.18 -2.10 -13.79
N PRO A 3 -0.90 -2.89 -13.89
CA PRO A 3 -1.41 -3.67 -12.77
C PRO A 3 -0.34 -4.57 -12.13
N ASN A 4 0.48 -5.24 -12.94
CA ASN A 4 1.57 -6.09 -12.46
C ASN A 4 2.67 -5.27 -11.75
N GLU A 5 3.00 -4.08 -12.23
CA GLU A 5 3.91 -3.17 -11.52
C GLU A 5 3.33 -2.72 -10.18
N TYR A 6 2.02 -2.43 -10.14
CA TYR A 6 1.34 -2.05 -8.93
C TYR A 6 1.37 -3.17 -7.89
N GLU A 7 0.98 -4.39 -8.26
CA GLU A 7 0.99 -5.54 -7.35
C GLU A 7 2.39 -5.85 -6.81
N ARG A 8 3.42 -5.83 -7.66
CA ARG A 8 4.82 -6.01 -7.23
C ARG A 8 5.29 -4.95 -6.23
N ASN A 9 4.86 -3.70 -6.38
CA ASN A 9 5.20 -2.67 -5.39
C ASN A 9 4.57 -3.01 -4.03
N ILE A 10 3.30 -3.40 -4.01
CA ILE A 10 2.60 -3.78 -2.77
C ILE A 10 3.24 -5.01 -2.10
N GLU A 11 3.56 -6.04 -2.87
CA GLU A 11 4.23 -7.25 -2.36
C GLU A 11 5.61 -6.93 -1.77
N ASN A 12 6.39 -6.10 -2.46
CA ASN A 12 7.69 -5.67 -1.98
C ASN A 12 7.57 -4.89 -0.66
N TRP A 13 6.59 -3.99 -0.56
CA TRP A 13 6.29 -3.24 0.65
C TRP A 13 5.84 -4.13 1.81
N ALA A 14 4.97 -5.12 1.55
CA ALA A 14 4.55 -6.11 2.53
C ALA A 14 5.74 -6.89 3.08
N ARG A 15 6.65 -7.33 2.20
CA ARG A 15 7.89 -7.99 2.60
C ARG A 15 8.81 -7.09 3.42
N ILE A 16 9.01 -5.84 3.01
CA ILE A 16 9.84 -4.87 3.76
C ILE A 16 9.26 -4.64 5.16
N ALA A 17 7.94 -4.49 5.27
CA ALA A 17 7.24 -4.31 6.53
C ALA A 17 7.38 -5.54 7.44
N GLU A 18 7.22 -6.74 6.87
CA GLU A 18 7.41 -8.01 7.57
C GLU A 18 8.84 -8.20 8.10
N GLU A 19 9.85 -8.02 7.24
CA GLU A 19 11.27 -8.04 7.64
C GLU A 19 11.59 -6.97 8.69
N GLY A 20 10.86 -5.85 8.68
CA GLY A 20 10.95 -4.76 9.67
C GLY A 20 10.17 -5.01 10.97
N GLY A 21 9.56 -6.19 11.14
CA GLY A 21 8.79 -6.56 12.32
C GLY A 21 7.47 -5.80 12.47
N VAL A 22 6.95 -5.20 11.40
CA VAL A 22 5.68 -4.47 11.43
C VAL A 22 4.53 -5.45 11.26
N ARG A 23 3.63 -5.47 12.25
CA ARG A 23 2.47 -6.35 12.35
C ARG A 23 1.25 -5.56 12.83
N LEU A 24 0.07 -6.13 12.62
CA LEU A 24 -1.14 -5.66 13.30
C LEU A 24 -1.05 -5.96 14.82
N PRO A 25 -1.89 -5.32 15.67
CA PRO A 25 -1.85 -5.52 17.11
C PRO A 25 -2.09 -6.97 17.58
N ASP A 26 -2.79 -7.77 16.77
CA ASP A 26 -3.01 -9.19 17.00
C ASP A 26 -1.81 -10.08 16.58
N GLY A 27 -0.72 -9.47 16.12
CA GLY A 27 0.49 -10.14 15.65
C GLY A 27 0.41 -10.61 14.19
N SER A 28 -0.73 -10.44 13.52
CA SER A 28 -0.88 -10.87 12.12
C SER A 28 -0.11 -9.97 11.14
N PRO A 29 0.30 -10.49 9.96
CA PRO A 29 0.89 -9.67 8.90
C PRO A 29 -0.07 -8.61 8.39
N LEU A 30 0.46 -7.52 7.83
CA LEU A 30 -0.35 -6.48 7.19
C LEU A 30 -1.07 -7.07 5.96
N PRO A 31 -2.42 -7.10 5.93
CA PRO A 31 -3.16 -7.70 4.83
C PRO A 31 -3.06 -6.82 3.58
N PHE A 32 -3.32 -7.38 2.38
CA PHE A 32 -3.31 -6.59 1.14
C PHE A 32 -4.20 -5.33 1.23
N ALA A 33 -5.37 -5.46 1.86
CA ALA A 33 -6.30 -4.34 2.03
C ALA A 33 -5.76 -3.18 2.89
N PHE A 34 -4.73 -3.38 3.70
CA PHE A 34 -4.06 -2.32 4.45
C PHE A 34 -3.49 -1.24 3.52
N TRP A 35 -2.95 -1.65 2.36
CA TRP A 35 -2.23 -0.74 1.48
C TRP A 35 -3.12 0.29 0.79
N LYS A 36 -4.45 0.07 0.75
CA LYS A 36 -5.39 1.12 0.35
C LYS A 36 -5.33 2.33 1.29
N THR A 37 -5.17 2.07 2.60
CA THR A 37 -5.11 3.09 3.65
C THR A 37 -3.78 3.83 3.57
N PHE A 38 -2.67 3.08 3.47
CA PHE A 38 -1.34 3.67 3.28
C PHE A 38 -1.27 4.58 2.05
N LEU A 39 -1.92 4.19 0.95
CA LEU A 39 -1.96 4.98 -0.28
C LEU A 39 -3.02 6.09 -0.28
N GLY A 40 -3.90 6.15 0.72
CA GLY A 40 -5.01 7.11 0.76
C GLY A 40 -6.01 6.93 -0.38
N ILE A 41 -6.29 5.70 -0.80
CA ILE A 41 -7.23 5.38 -1.89
C ILE A 41 -8.39 4.52 -1.39
N THR A 42 -9.49 4.55 -2.14
CA THR A 42 -10.65 3.70 -1.84
C THR A 42 -10.33 2.23 -2.08
N ARG A 43 -11.04 1.33 -1.39
CA ARG A 43 -10.96 -0.11 -1.63
C ARG A 43 -11.23 -0.45 -3.08
N THR A 44 -12.29 0.11 -3.68
CA THR A 44 -12.64 -0.14 -5.08
C THR A 44 -11.48 0.18 -6.00
N ALA A 45 -10.88 1.36 -5.86
CA ALA A 45 -9.73 1.76 -6.67
C ALA A 45 -8.54 0.80 -6.47
N HIS A 46 -8.24 0.43 -5.23
CA HIS A 46 -7.16 -0.51 -4.91
C HIS A 46 -7.32 -1.87 -5.61
N TYR A 47 -8.52 -2.45 -5.59
CA TYR A 47 -8.82 -3.69 -6.30
C TYR A 47 -8.82 -3.52 -7.82
N GLU A 48 -9.38 -2.42 -8.34
CA GLU A 48 -9.37 -2.13 -9.77
C GLU A 48 -7.96 -1.97 -10.35
N TYR A 49 -7.05 -1.34 -9.60
CA TYR A 49 -5.65 -1.20 -10.00
C TYR A 49 -4.91 -2.53 -10.01
N ARG A 50 -5.18 -3.39 -9.03
CA ARG A 50 -4.63 -4.75 -9.00
C ARG A 50 -5.13 -5.58 -10.18
N LEU A 51 -6.43 -5.57 -10.45
CA LEU A 51 -7.06 -6.40 -11.48
C LEU A 51 -6.94 -5.80 -12.89
N GLY A 52 -6.46 -4.55 -13.02
CA GLY A 52 -6.44 -3.84 -14.29
C GLY A 52 -7.82 -3.48 -14.84
N THR A 53 -8.86 -3.53 -14.00
CA THR A 53 -10.26 -3.28 -14.37
C THR A 53 -10.68 -1.82 -14.19
N SER A 54 -9.75 -0.95 -13.77
CA SER A 54 -10.00 0.49 -13.64
C SER A 54 -10.57 1.07 -14.93
N ARG A 55 -11.72 1.77 -14.83
CA ARG A 55 -12.31 2.51 -15.96
C ARG A 55 -11.35 3.56 -16.53
N ARG A 56 -10.42 4.04 -15.69
CA ARG A 56 -9.35 4.93 -16.13
C ARG A 56 -8.25 4.08 -16.80
N LYS A 57 -7.99 4.35 -18.08
CA LYS A 57 -6.93 3.70 -18.87
C LYS A 57 -5.51 3.93 -18.32
N LYS A 58 -5.34 4.91 -17.42
CA LYS A 58 -4.05 5.28 -16.81
C LYS A 58 -4.23 5.45 -15.31
N PHE A 59 -3.20 5.07 -14.56
CA PHE A 59 -3.10 5.37 -13.13
C PHE A 59 -3.12 6.89 -12.91
N PRO A 60 -3.79 7.38 -11.85
CA PRO A 60 -3.71 8.80 -11.50
C PRO A 60 -2.25 9.22 -11.28
N VAL A 61 -1.89 10.40 -11.79
CA VAL A 61 -0.52 10.95 -11.67
C VAL A 61 -0.11 11.07 -10.21
N GLY A 62 -1.02 11.53 -9.34
CA GLY A 62 -0.77 11.63 -7.90
C GLY A 62 -0.39 10.28 -7.28
N LEU A 63 -1.18 9.23 -7.56
CA LEU A 63 -0.90 7.88 -7.06
C LEU A 63 0.45 7.34 -7.57
N THR A 64 0.74 7.58 -8.86
CA THR A 64 2.03 7.17 -9.45
C THR A 64 3.20 7.87 -8.75
N ARG A 65 3.06 9.15 -8.42
CA ARG A 65 4.07 9.90 -7.64
C ARG A 65 4.20 9.38 -6.21
N THR A 66 3.09 9.10 -5.52
CA THR A 66 3.12 8.54 -4.16
C THR A 66 3.87 7.21 -4.13
N ILE A 67 3.60 6.32 -5.08
CA ILE A 67 4.30 5.03 -5.20
C ILE A 67 5.79 5.25 -5.51
N LEU A 68 6.11 6.18 -6.41
CA LEU A 68 7.50 6.54 -6.70
C LEU A 68 8.22 7.01 -5.44
N PHE A 69 7.61 7.88 -4.64
CA PHE A 69 8.20 8.35 -3.39
C PHE A 69 8.36 7.22 -2.38
N ALA A 70 7.32 6.42 -2.15
CA ALA A 70 7.37 5.27 -1.24
C ALA A 70 8.48 4.26 -1.62
N ASN A 71 8.78 4.12 -2.91
CA ASN A 71 9.87 3.26 -3.39
C ASN A 71 11.27 3.85 -3.21
N ASN A 72 11.39 5.16 -2.99
CA ASN A 72 12.69 5.86 -2.91
C ASN A 72 12.98 6.44 -1.53
N ILE A 73 12.05 6.38 -0.57
CA ILE A 73 12.34 6.81 0.80
C ILE A 73 13.23 5.78 1.51
N GLU A 74 14.00 6.27 2.48
CA GLU A 74 14.83 5.42 3.32
C GLU A 74 13.99 4.39 4.08
N ARG A 75 14.50 3.15 4.16
CA ARG A 75 13.76 2.01 4.72
C ARG A 75 13.18 2.28 6.10
N HIS A 76 13.91 2.93 7.00
CA HIS A 76 13.41 3.22 8.34
C HIS A 76 12.23 4.20 8.33
N ARG A 77 12.28 5.24 7.49
CA ARG A 77 11.17 6.19 7.27
C ARG A 77 9.97 5.53 6.64
N PHE A 78 10.18 4.61 5.70
CA PHE A 78 9.10 3.79 5.15
C PHE A 78 8.37 3.02 6.25
N LEU A 79 9.11 2.34 7.12
CA LEU A 79 8.52 1.57 8.22
C LEU A 79 7.78 2.47 9.24
N GLU A 80 8.28 3.68 9.50
CA GLU A 80 7.58 4.67 10.33
C GLU A 80 6.22 5.04 9.74
N LEU A 81 6.16 5.42 8.46
CA LEU A 81 4.90 5.78 7.78
C LEU A 81 3.91 4.60 7.72
N VAL A 82 4.42 3.38 7.53
CA VAL A 82 3.60 2.17 7.58
C VAL A 82 3.01 1.98 8.98
N ARG A 83 3.80 2.15 10.05
CA ARG A 83 3.30 2.06 11.43
C ARG A 83 2.26 3.13 11.74
N GLU A 84 2.49 4.37 11.29
CA GLU A 84 1.53 5.46 11.44
C GLU A 84 0.20 5.21 10.72
N SER A 85 0.22 4.39 9.67
CA SER A 85 -0.99 4.02 8.91
C SER A 85 -1.81 2.90 9.57
N ILE A 86 -1.25 2.16 10.53
CA ILE A 86 -1.95 1.08 11.25
C ILE A 86 -3.21 1.57 11.99
N PRO A 87 -3.16 2.59 12.86
CA PRO A 87 -4.37 3.06 13.54
C PRO A 87 -5.46 3.50 12.54
N ILE A 88 -5.07 4.17 11.45
CA ILE A 88 -6.00 4.61 10.39
C ILE A 88 -6.69 3.40 9.74
N TYR A 89 -5.94 2.32 9.52
CA TYR A 89 -6.50 1.08 8.96
C TYR A 89 -7.44 0.40 9.94
N LEU A 90 -7.13 0.37 11.23
CA LEU A 90 -7.97 -0.24 12.26
C LEU A 90 -9.29 0.52 12.46
N ASP A 91 -9.28 1.84 12.29
CA ASP A 91 -10.50 2.65 12.31
C ASP A 91 -11.37 2.45 11.06
N ASN A 92 -10.75 2.05 9.93
CA ASN A 92 -11.42 1.87 8.64
C ASN A 92 -10.97 0.59 7.90
N PRO A 93 -11.21 -0.61 8.48
CA PRO A 93 -10.66 -1.86 7.95
C PRO A 93 -11.35 -2.30 6.66
N ARG A 94 -12.53 -1.73 6.36
CA ARG A 94 -13.43 -2.10 5.26
C ARG A 94 -12.97 -1.65 3.88
#